data_AF-A0A5E4JV24-F1
#
_entry.id   AF-A0A5E4JV24-F1
#
_cell.length_a   1.000
_cell.length_b   1.000
_cell.length_c   1.000
_cell.angle_alpha   90.00
_cell.angle_beta   90.00
_cell.angle_gamma   90.00
#
_symmetry.space_group_name_H-M   'P 1'
#
loop_
_entity.id
_entity.type
_entity.pdbx_description
1 polymer ?
#
loop_
_entity_poly.entity_id
_entity_poly.type
_entity_poly.pdbx_seq_one_letter_code
_entity_poly.pdbx_strand_id
1 'polypeptide(L)'
;MATLDRVMQMQSQGMSDSDIVYTLKNEGVNPKEITDSLAQAKIKTAVSQPVPEYNQQQPPQQMQQDQYAAYTQTPQAYGDQQQYYYPEQPQMNVETISEIVDRLLLEKLKDINNKIRGITDFKVKAEEDLNDLKTRLSAIESSIENLQRSVIGKVGEFGESTELIHKDLENLHGTVSKLMNPLVDNYNELKKFRSERTK
;
A
#
# COMPACT_ATOMS: atom_id res chain seq x y z
N MET A 1 33.37 -20.63 -3.51
CA MET A 1 31.95 -21.00 -3.39
C MET A 1 31.39 -21.11 -4.79
N ALA A 2 30.63 -22.16 -5.10
CA ALA A 2 30.05 -22.28 -6.43
C ALA A 2 28.98 -21.19 -6.61
N THR A 3 28.87 -20.65 -7.81
CA THR A 3 27.86 -19.67 -8.22
C THR A 3 26.44 -20.16 -7.98
N LEU A 4 26.20 -21.45 -8.18
CA LEU A 4 24.95 -22.13 -7.82
C LEU A 4 24.58 -21.97 -6.34
N ASP A 5 25.52 -22.18 -5.42
CA ASP A 5 25.25 -22.08 -3.97
C ASP A 5 24.86 -20.65 -3.59
N ARG A 6 25.50 -19.67 -4.24
CA ARG A 6 25.23 -18.25 -4.02
C ARG A 6 23.85 -17.83 -4.55
N VAL A 7 23.48 -18.32 -5.73
CA VAL A 7 22.13 -18.15 -6.30
C VAL A 7 21.08 -18.73 -5.35
N MET A 8 21.25 -19.97 -4.90
CA MET A 8 20.33 -20.61 -3.96
C MET A 8 20.21 -19.83 -2.64
N GLN A 9 21.34 -19.33 -2.11
CA GLN A 9 21.36 -18.51 -0.91
C GLN A 9 20.55 -17.21 -1.11
N MET A 10 20.78 -16.49 -2.20
CA MET A 10 20.06 -15.24 -2.47
C MET A 10 18.56 -15.47 -2.73
N GLN A 11 18.18 -16.57 -3.40
CA GLN A 11 16.78 -16.97 -3.54
C GLN A 11 16.13 -17.29 -2.19
N SER A 12 16.85 -17.96 -1.28
CA SER A 12 16.34 -18.23 0.08
C SER A 12 16.12 -16.96 0.91
N GLN A 13 16.80 -15.86 0.56
CA GLN A 13 16.61 -14.54 1.15
C GLN A 13 15.45 -13.76 0.50
N GLY A 14 14.75 -14.34 -0.48
CA GLY A 14 13.64 -13.70 -1.18
C GLY A 14 14.06 -12.73 -2.28
N MET A 15 15.31 -12.76 -2.72
CA MET A 15 15.81 -11.90 -3.79
C MET A 15 15.26 -12.37 -5.15
N SER A 16 14.88 -11.41 -6.02
CA SER A 16 14.39 -11.73 -7.36
C SER A 16 15.53 -12.17 -8.28
N ASP A 17 15.24 -12.99 -9.30
CA ASP A 17 16.25 -13.44 -10.26
C ASP A 17 16.99 -12.26 -10.95
N SER A 18 16.30 -11.16 -11.21
CA SER A 18 16.91 -9.96 -11.81
C SER A 18 17.90 -9.27 -10.86
N ASP A 19 17.58 -9.21 -9.57
CA ASP A 19 18.46 -8.63 -8.55
C ASP A 19 19.68 -9.53 -8.28
N ILE A 20 19.48 -10.85 -8.37
CA ILE A 20 20.55 -11.86 -8.28
C ILE A 20 21.54 -11.70 -9.44
N VAL A 21 21.02 -11.55 -10.68
CA VAL A 21 21.85 -11.31 -11.86
C VAL A 21 22.66 -10.02 -11.71
N TYR A 22 22.03 -8.95 -11.23
CA TYR A 22 22.71 -7.67 -11.01
C TYR A 22 23.81 -7.79 -9.96
N THR A 23 23.53 -8.45 -8.83
CA THR A 23 24.49 -8.66 -7.74
C THR A 23 25.69 -9.48 -8.20
N LEU A 24 25.46 -10.63 -8.85
CA LEU A 24 26.53 -11.51 -9.31
C LEU A 24 27.37 -10.88 -10.43
N LYS A 25 26.74 -10.10 -11.31
CA LYS A 25 27.46 -9.33 -12.33
C LYS A 25 28.39 -8.29 -11.71
N ASN A 26 27.95 -7.61 -10.65
CA ASN A 26 28.78 -6.66 -9.91
C ASN A 26 29.89 -7.33 -9.10
N GLU A 27 29.68 -8.59 -8.67
CA GLU A 27 30.71 -9.44 -8.05
C GLU A 27 31.71 -10.02 -9.08
N GLY A 28 31.54 -9.72 -10.37
CA GLY A 28 32.46 -10.12 -11.44
C GLY A 28 32.24 -11.54 -11.97
N VAL A 29 31.09 -12.15 -11.64
CA VAL A 29 30.74 -13.49 -12.10
C VAL A 29 30.39 -13.48 -13.58
N ASN A 30 30.83 -14.51 -14.31
CA ASN A 30 30.57 -14.62 -15.74
C ASN A 30 29.06 -14.73 -16.03
N PRO A 31 28.50 -13.91 -16.95
CA PRO A 31 27.08 -13.95 -17.29
C PRO A 31 26.55 -15.36 -17.63
N LYS A 32 27.36 -16.16 -18.34
CA LYS A 32 26.98 -17.54 -18.67
C LYS A 32 26.82 -18.41 -17.44
N GLU A 33 27.75 -18.27 -16.50
CA GLU A 33 27.76 -19.01 -15.25
C GLU A 33 26.59 -18.62 -14.33
N ILE A 34 26.19 -17.34 -14.36
CA ILE A 34 25.00 -16.83 -13.66
C ILE A 34 23.74 -17.50 -14.22
N THR A 35 23.58 -17.50 -15.55
CA THR A 35 22.42 -18.09 -16.22
C THR A 35 22.33 -19.59 -15.97
N ASP A 36 23.45 -20.30 -16.09
CA ASP A 36 23.52 -21.75 -15.85
C ASP A 36 23.16 -22.09 -14.39
N SER A 37 23.67 -21.29 -13.44
CA SER A 37 23.39 -21.45 -12.00
C SER A 37 21.93 -21.17 -11.65
N LEU A 38 21.30 -20.15 -12.25
CA LEU A 38 19.88 -19.84 -12.08
C LEU A 38 18.98 -20.95 -12.63
N ALA A 39 19.31 -21.48 -13.80
CA ALA A 39 18.58 -22.61 -14.38
C ALA A 39 18.68 -23.85 -13.47
N GLN A 40 19.88 -24.17 -12.98
CA GLN A 40 20.10 -25.30 -12.08
C GLN A 40 19.39 -25.12 -10.73
N ALA A 41 19.39 -23.91 -10.15
CA ALA A 41 18.70 -23.62 -8.90
C ALA A 41 17.19 -23.83 -8.99
N LYS A 42 16.57 -23.44 -10.12
CA LYS A 42 15.14 -23.66 -10.38
C LYS A 42 14.80 -25.14 -10.49
N ILE A 43 15.62 -25.91 -11.21
CA ILE A 43 15.45 -27.37 -11.33
C ILE A 43 15.56 -28.03 -9.96
N LYS A 44 16.60 -27.69 -9.18
CA LYS A 44 16.83 -28.27 -7.85
C LYS A 44 15.70 -27.96 -6.86
N THR A 45 15.12 -26.75 -6.95
CA THR A 45 13.95 -26.35 -6.16
C THR A 45 12.71 -27.14 -6.55
N ALA A 46 12.46 -27.32 -7.86
CA ALA A 46 11.34 -28.11 -8.36
C ALA A 46 11.45 -29.60 -8.00
N VAL A 47 12.67 -30.16 -8.00
CA VAL A 47 12.93 -31.58 -7.67
C VAL A 47 12.82 -31.86 -6.16
N SER A 48 12.98 -30.84 -5.30
CA SER A 48 12.90 -31.00 -3.84
C SER A 48 11.48 -30.95 -3.29
N GLN A 49 10.47 -30.70 -4.13
CA GLN A 49 9.06 -30.77 -3.75
C GLN A 49 8.51 -32.16 -4.13
N PRO A 50 7.87 -32.92 -3.20
CA PRO A 50 7.12 -34.10 -3.58
C PRO A 50 5.90 -33.66 -4.40
N VAL A 51 6.00 -33.84 -5.72
CA VAL A 51 4.95 -33.52 -6.69
C VAL A 51 3.84 -34.57 -6.66
N PRO A 52 2.55 -34.19 -6.52
CA PRO A 52 1.46 -34.98 -7.04
C PRO A 52 1.53 -34.97 -8.57
N GLU A 53 1.48 -36.17 -9.12
CA GLU A 53 1.54 -36.51 -10.53
C GLU A 53 0.35 -35.92 -11.31
N TYR A 54 0.56 -34.86 -12.10
CA TYR A 54 -0.32 -34.51 -13.22
C TYR A 54 0.43 -33.81 -14.37
N ASN A 55 0.26 -34.40 -15.55
CA ASN A 55 0.45 -33.91 -16.92
C ASN A 55 1.81 -33.36 -17.38
N GLN A 56 2.50 -34.24 -18.11
CA GLN A 56 3.51 -33.94 -19.13
C GLN A 56 2.93 -33.10 -20.28
N GLN A 57 3.59 -31.98 -20.60
CA GLN A 57 3.98 -31.58 -21.96
C GLN A 57 4.59 -30.16 -21.92
N GLN A 58 5.92 -30.06 -21.92
CA GLN A 58 6.61 -28.89 -22.47
C GLN A 58 7.91 -29.35 -23.19
N PRO A 59 8.13 -28.91 -24.44
CA PRO A 59 9.36 -29.18 -25.19
C PRO A 59 10.53 -28.33 -24.66
N PRO A 60 11.79 -28.79 -24.84
CA PRO A 60 12.97 -28.13 -24.32
C PRO A 60 13.26 -26.81 -25.06
N GLN A 61 13.24 -25.68 -24.34
CA GLN A 61 13.72 -24.41 -24.87
C GLN A 61 15.25 -24.42 -24.90
N GLN A 62 15.80 -24.46 -26.12
CA GLN A 62 17.20 -24.11 -26.39
C GLN A 62 17.41 -22.63 -26.07
N MET A 63 18.34 -22.33 -25.15
CA MET A 63 18.78 -20.96 -24.89
C MET A 63 19.57 -20.43 -26.10
N GLN A 64 18.98 -19.49 -26.83
CA GLN A 64 19.69 -18.61 -27.75
C GLN A 64 20.58 -17.66 -26.94
N GLN A 65 21.88 -17.82 -27.13
CA GLN A 65 22.94 -16.99 -26.57
C GLN A 65 23.03 -15.71 -27.39
N ASP A 66 22.59 -14.58 -26.85
CA ASP A 66 22.81 -13.27 -27.44
C ASP A 66 24.31 -12.97 -27.54
N GLN A 67 24.74 -12.74 -28.77
CA GLN A 67 26.11 -12.53 -29.19
C GLN A 67 26.40 -11.03 -29.16
N TYR A 68 27.14 -10.56 -28.15
CA TYR A 68 27.68 -9.20 -28.12
C TYR A 68 28.86 -9.13 -29.10
N ALA A 69 28.62 -8.59 -30.29
CA ALA A 69 29.65 -8.32 -31.28
C ALA A 69 30.51 -7.13 -30.85
N ALA A 70 31.77 -7.40 -30.50
CA ALA A 70 32.82 -6.41 -30.26
C ALA A 70 34.08 -6.80 -31.05
N TYR A 71 34.28 -6.09 -32.17
CA TYR A 71 35.52 -5.71 -32.86
C TYR A 71 36.69 -6.72 -32.95
N THR A 72 37.06 -7.10 -34.18
CA THR A 72 38.43 -6.94 -34.74
C THR A 72 38.48 -7.40 -36.20
N GLN A 73 38.73 -6.45 -37.12
CA GLN A 73 39.13 -6.72 -38.50
C GLN A 73 40.66 -6.91 -38.54
N THR A 74 41.12 -8.01 -39.12
CA THR A 74 42.45 -8.10 -39.74
C THR A 74 42.31 -8.81 -41.09
N PRO A 75 42.98 -8.34 -42.17
CA PRO A 75 42.88 -8.98 -43.48
C PRO A 75 44.02 -9.99 -43.67
N GLN A 76 43.70 -11.22 -44.05
CA GLN A 76 44.67 -12.14 -44.63
C GLN A 76 44.11 -12.91 -45.84
N ALA A 77 45.04 -13.12 -46.76
CA ALA A 77 44.89 -13.47 -48.15
C ALA A 77 44.99 -14.99 -48.41
N TYR A 78 44.47 -15.40 -49.57
CA TYR A 78 44.82 -16.54 -50.42
C TYR A 78 45.07 -17.92 -49.78
N GLY A 79 44.22 -18.89 -50.14
CA GLY A 79 44.48 -20.32 -49.96
C GLY A 79 43.41 -21.19 -50.62
N ASP A 80 43.81 -21.91 -51.64
CA ASP A 80 43.02 -22.72 -52.57
C ASP A 80 42.35 -23.95 -51.93
N GLN A 81 41.18 -24.28 -52.48
CA GLN A 81 40.46 -25.57 -52.56
C GLN A 81 40.77 -26.69 -51.56
N GLN A 82 39.75 -27.08 -50.78
CA GLN A 82 39.25 -28.45 -50.73
C GLN A 82 37.73 -28.48 -50.49
N GLN A 83 37.01 -29.17 -51.37
CA GLN A 83 35.60 -29.50 -51.18
C GLN A 83 35.42 -30.40 -49.97
N TYR A 84 34.63 -29.94 -49.01
CA TYR A 84 33.95 -30.79 -48.04
C TYR A 84 32.45 -30.55 -48.17
N TYR A 85 31.74 -31.59 -48.59
CA TYR A 85 30.30 -31.65 -48.66
C TYR A 85 29.75 -31.66 -47.23
N TYR A 86 29.38 -30.49 -46.72
CA TYR A 86 28.55 -30.36 -45.52
C TYR A 86 27.08 -30.41 -45.97
N PRO A 87 26.23 -31.24 -45.35
CA PRO A 87 24.79 -31.15 -45.58
C PRO A 87 24.31 -29.76 -45.15
N GLU A 88 23.61 -29.06 -46.04
CA GLU A 88 22.88 -27.83 -45.74
C GLU A 88 21.95 -28.10 -44.55
N GLN A 89 22.38 -27.63 -43.38
CA GLN A 89 21.46 -27.36 -42.28
C GLN A 89 20.52 -26.26 -42.78
N PRO A 90 19.20 -26.41 -42.58
CA PRO A 90 18.25 -25.39 -43.01
C PRO A 90 18.66 -24.08 -42.37
N GLN A 91 19.09 -23.12 -43.19
CA GLN A 91 19.24 -21.75 -42.73
C GLN A 91 17.84 -21.32 -42.33
N MET A 92 17.56 -21.32 -41.02
CA MET A 92 16.46 -20.55 -40.48
C MET A 92 16.74 -19.12 -40.92
N ASN A 93 16.02 -18.70 -41.96
CA ASN A 93 16.09 -17.37 -42.53
C ASN A 93 16.11 -16.36 -41.38
N VAL A 94 17.13 -15.52 -41.36
CA VAL A 94 17.23 -14.39 -40.43
C VAL A 94 15.96 -13.53 -40.52
N GLU A 95 15.32 -13.46 -41.69
CA GLU A 95 13.96 -12.93 -41.90
C GLU A 95 12.91 -13.51 -40.94
N THR A 96 12.88 -14.84 -40.74
CA THR A 96 11.89 -15.49 -39.86
C THR A 96 12.16 -15.21 -38.39
N ILE A 97 13.44 -15.09 -38.00
CA ILE A 97 13.82 -14.68 -36.64
C ILE A 97 13.49 -13.20 -36.42
N SER A 98 13.73 -12.33 -37.41
CA SER A 98 13.36 -10.91 -37.38
C SER A 98 11.84 -10.75 -37.23
N GLU A 99 11.04 -11.49 -37.99
CA GLU A 99 9.58 -11.45 -37.87
C GLU A 99 9.07 -11.88 -36.48
N ILE A 100 9.72 -12.86 -35.84
CA ILE A 100 9.37 -13.30 -34.48
C ILE A 100 9.74 -12.22 -33.45
N VAL A 101 10.92 -11.59 -33.61
CA VAL A 101 11.37 -10.50 -32.75
C VAL A 101 10.48 -9.27 -32.90
N ASP A 102 10.08 -8.92 -34.12
CA ASP A 102 9.17 -7.80 -34.38
C ASP A 102 7.79 -8.06 -33.76
N ARG A 103 7.26 -9.28 -33.87
CA ARG A 103 6.00 -9.66 -33.20
C ARG A 103 6.11 -9.59 -31.68
N LEU A 104 7.22 -10.07 -31.10
CA LEU A 104 7.45 -10.04 -29.66
C LEU A 104 7.63 -8.61 -29.13
N LEU A 105 8.33 -7.75 -29.88
CA LEU A 105 8.48 -6.33 -29.59
C LEU A 105 7.13 -5.61 -29.65
N LEU A 106 6.32 -5.85 -30.67
CA LEU A 106 4.97 -5.29 -30.79
C LEU A 106 4.06 -5.75 -29.64
N GLU A 107 4.16 -7.01 -29.23
CA GLU A 107 3.41 -7.54 -28.09
C GLU A 107 3.83 -6.86 -26.77
N LYS A 108 5.13 -6.74 -26.50
CA LYS A 108 5.62 -6.05 -25.29
C LYS A 108 5.32 -4.55 -25.30
N LEU A 109 5.40 -3.90 -26.47
CA LEU A 109 5.00 -2.49 -26.61
C LEU A 109 3.48 -2.31 -26.38
N LYS A 110 2.67 -3.26 -26.84
CA LYS A 110 1.23 -3.28 -26.56
C LYS A 110 0.94 -3.48 -25.07
N ASP A 111 1.64 -4.38 -24.39
CA ASP A 111 1.53 -4.56 -22.94
C ASP A 111 1.93 -3.31 -22.16
N ILE A 112 3.01 -2.64 -22.57
CA ILE A 112 3.44 -1.37 -21.97
C ILE A 112 2.36 -0.30 -22.16
N ASN A 113 1.80 -0.18 -23.37
CA ASN A 113 0.73 0.79 -23.65
C ASN A 113 -0.52 0.50 -22.79
N ASN A 114 -0.89 -0.78 -22.65
CA ASN A 114 -1.99 -1.18 -21.77
C ASN A 114 -1.72 -0.85 -20.30
N LYS A 115 -0.49 -1.06 -19.80
CA LYS A 115 -0.11 -0.69 -18.43
C LYS A 115 -0.12 0.83 -18.22
N ILE A 116 0.34 1.61 -19.19
CA ILE A 116 0.29 3.08 -19.16
C ILE A 116 -1.17 3.56 -19.10
N ARG A 117 -2.06 2.97 -19.90
CA ARG A 117 -3.50 3.25 -19.80
C ARG A 117 -4.06 2.95 -18.41
N GLY A 118 -3.69 1.82 -17.82
CA GLY A 118 -4.06 1.50 -16.44
C GLY A 118 -3.58 2.54 -15.42
N ILE A 119 -2.39 3.12 -15.61
CA ILE A 119 -1.87 4.22 -14.76
C ILE A 119 -2.68 5.50 -14.98
N THR A 120 -3.06 5.82 -16.22
CA THR A 120 -3.92 6.98 -16.51
C THR A 120 -5.29 6.82 -15.87
N ASP A 121 -5.91 5.65 -15.99
CA ASP A 121 -7.21 5.35 -15.38
C ASP A 121 -7.13 5.40 -13.86
N PHE A 122 -6.05 4.88 -13.27
CA PHE A 122 -5.80 4.99 -11.84
C PHE A 122 -5.65 6.46 -11.41
N LYS A 123 -4.91 7.28 -12.18
CA LYS A 123 -4.77 8.71 -11.89
C LYS A 123 -6.13 9.41 -11.90
N VAL A 124 -6.97 9.16 -12.90
CA VAL A 124 -8.30 9.76 -13.01
C VAL A 124 -9.18 9.34 -11.81
N LYS A 125 -9.21 8.04 -11.47
CA LYS A 125 -9.96 7.55 -10.31
C LYS A 125 -9.44 8.12 -8.99
N ALA A 126 -8.13 8.19 -8.82
CA ALA A 126 -7.52 8.77 -7.63
C ALA A 126 -7.83 10.27 -7.50
N GLU A 127 -7.83 11.02 -8.61
CA GLU A 127 -8.24 12.43 -8.62
C GLU A 127 -9.72 12.60 -8.26
N GLU A 128 -10.60 11.72 -8.77
CA GLU A 128 -12.02 11.70 -8.42
C GLU A 128 -12.24 11.39 -6.94
N ASP A 129 -11.62 10.32 -6.42
CA ASP A 129 -11.71 9.90 -5.02
C ASP A 129 -11.17 10.99 -4.07
N LEU A 130 -10.06 11.65 -4.43
CA LEU A 130 -9.51 12.76 -3.65
C LEU A 130 -10.44 13.98 -3.63
N ASN A 131 -11.12 14.26 -4.74
CA ASN A 131 -12.09 15.35 -4.80
C ASN A 131 -13.36 15.04 -3.98
N ASP A 132 -13.83 13.79 -4.00
CA ASP A 132 -14.92 13.35 -3.12
C ASP A 132 -14.53 13.47 -1.64
N LEU A 133 -13.35 12.97 -1.27
CA LEU A 133 -12.83 13.08 0.09
C LEU A 133 -12.74 14.53 0.56
N LYS A 134 -12.25 15.44 -0.29
CA LYS A 134 -12.20 16.88 0.00
C LYS A 134 -13.60 17.43 0.26
N THR A 135 -14.56 17.08 -0.58
CA THR A 135 -15.96 17.54 -0.47
C THR A 135 -16.59 17.05 0.84
N ARG A 136 -16.40 15.77 1.17
CA ARG A 136 -16.90 15.18 2.43
C ARG A 136 -16.21 15.78 3.64
N LEU A 137 -14.92 16.05 3.58
CA LEU A 137 -14.18 16.71 4.67
C LEU A 137 -14.73 18.11 4.94
N SER A 138 -14.98 18.92 3.89
CA SER A 138 -15.60 20.24 4.04
C SER A 138 -17.02 20.16 4.62
N ALA A 139 -17.80 19.14 4.25
CA ALA A 139 -19.11 18.91 4.85
C ALA A 139 -19.00 18.52 6.34
N ILE A 140 -18.02 17.71 6.71
CA ILE A 140 -17.73 17.36 8.12
C ILE A 140 -17.33 18.62 8.90
N GLU A 141 -16.42 19.43 8.36
CA GLU A 141 -16.01 20.71 8.96
C GLU A 141 -17.22 21.61 9.24
N SER A 142 -18.10 21.77 8.25
CA SER A 142 -19.34 22.54 8.39
C SER A 142 -20.28 21.95 9.46
N SER A 143 -20.38 20.62 9.55
CA SER A 143 -21.20 19.96 10.57
C SER A 143 -20.64 20.18 11.98
N ILE A 144 -19.31 20.19 12.14
CA ILE A 144 -18.63 20.45 13.40
C ILE A 144 -18.85 21.91 13.82
N GLU A 145 -18.73 22.87 12.90
CA GLU A 145 -19.02 24.27 13.19
C GLU A 145 -20.47 24.47 13.67
N ASN A 146 -21.43 23.82 13.01
CA ASN A 146 -22.84 23.87 13.42
C ASN A 146 -23.06 23.22 14.79
N LEU A 147 -22.41 22.09 15.05
CA LEU A 147 -22.45 21.44 16.35
C LEU A 147 -21.86 22.34 17.44
N GLN A 148 -20.71 22.98 17.19
CA GLN A 148 -20.10 23.91 18.14
C GLN A 148 -21.01 25.10 18.44
N ARG A 149 -21.63 25.71 17.43
CA ARG A 149 -22.62 26.79 17.62
C ARG A 149 -23.81 26.33 18.46
N SER A 150 -24.35 25.14 18.18
CA SER A 150 -25.47 24.58 18.93
C SER A 150 -25.10 24.26 20.37
N VAL A 151 -23.91 23.69 20.61
CA VAL A 151 -23.41 23.38 21.96
C VAL A 151 -23.18 24.67 22.75
N ILE A 152 -22.51 25.67 22.18
CA ILE A 152 -22.30 26.97 22.83
C ILE A 152 -23.65 27.63 23.16
N GLY A 153 -24.59 27.63 22.21
CA GLY A 153 -25.94 28.18 22.43
C GLY A 153 -26.67 27.48 23.57
N LYS A 154 -26.70 26.14 23.58
CA LYS A 154 -27.33 25.37 24.66
C LYS A 154 -26.65 25.62 26.00
N VAL A 155 -25.32 25.61 26.07
CA VAL A 155 -24.60 25.88 27.32
C VAL A 155 -24.89 27.30 27.84
N GLY A 156 -25.00 28.28 26.94
CA GLY A 156 -25.44 29.64 27.28
C GLY A 156 -26.85 29.67 27.88
N GLU A 157 -27.83 29.05 27.21
CA GLU A 157 -29.20 28.93 27.72
C GLU A 157 -29.26 28.20 29.07
N PHE A 158 -28.49 27.12 29.24
CA PHE A 158 -28.41 26.40 30.52
C PHE A 158 -27.83 27.29 31.63
N GLY A 159 -26.81 28.10 31.32
CA GLY A 159 -26.24 29.07 32.25
C GLY A 159 -27.27 30.11 32.70
N GLU A 160 -27.95 30.74 31.75
CA GLU A 160 -28.99 31.74 32.02
C GLU A 160 -30.16 31.13 32.82
N SER A 161 -30.64 29.94 32.42
CA SER A 161 -31.69 29.23 33.15
C SER A 161 -31.26 28.89 34.58
N THR A 162 -30.01 28.48 34.78
CA THR A 162 -29.48 28.17 36.11
C THR A 162 -29.39 29.43 36.99
N GLU A 163 -28.98 30.56 36.42
CA GLU A 163 -28.92 31.85 37.12
C GLU A 163 -30.32 32.33 37.53
N LEU A 164 -31.31 32.20 36.64
CA LEU A 164 -32.71 32.50 36.95
C LEU A 164 -33.23 31.63 38.09
N ILE A 165 -32.99 30.31 38.03
CA ILE A 165 -33.35 29.38 39.12
C ILE A 165 -32.68 29.79 40.43
N HIS A 166 -31.41 30.17 40.40
CA HIS A 166 -30.70 30.62 41.60
C HIS A 166 -31.35 31.85 42.23
N LYS A 167 -31.69 32.85 41.41
CA LYS A 167 -32.38 34.06 41.84
C LYS A 167 -33.76 33.77 42.42
N ASP A 168 -34.53 32.89 41.79
CA ASP A 168 -35.84 32.48 42.28
C ASP A 168 -35.73 31.72 43.61
N LEU A 169 -34.70 30.88 43.76
CA LEU A 169 -34.43 30.14 44.99
C LEU A 169 -33.99 31.07 46.13
N GLU A 170 -33.23 32.12 45.83
CA GLU A 170 -32.87 33.17 46.80
C GLU A 170 -34.09 33.98 47.25
N ASN A 171 -34.97 34.35 46.30
CA ASN A 171 -36.23 35.03 46.61
C ASN A 171 -37.16 34.16 47.45
N LEU A 172 -37.26 32.87 47.13
CA LEU A 172 -38.04 31.90 47.89
C LEU A 172 -37.46 31.72 49.29
N HIS A 173 -36.15 31.57 49.42
CA HIS A 173 -35.47 31.53 50.72
C HIS A 173 -35.78 32.79 51.52
N GLY A 174 -35.65 33.98 50.92
CA GLY A 174 -35.96 35.25 51.57
C GLY A 174 -37.41 35.34 52.04
N THR A 175 -38.36 34.85 51.23
CA THR A 175 -39.79 34.82 51.56
C THR A 175 -40.08 33.83 52.68
N VAL A 176 -39.53 32.62 52.60
CA VAL A 176 -39.65 31.60 53.65
C VAL A 176 -39.06 32.12 54.95
N SER A 177 -37.87 32.72 54.94
CA SER A 177 -37.26 33.31 56.14
C SER A 177 -38.12 34.43 56.73
N LYS A 178 -38.71 35.30 55.90
CA LYS A 178 -39.64 36.34 56.35
C LYS A 178 -40.93 35.79 56.97
N LEU A 179 -41.39 34.61 56.54
CA LEU A 179 -42.59 33.95 57.10
C LEU A 179 -42.26 33.10 58.33
N MET A 180 -41.15 32.36 58.28
CA MET A 180 -40.68 31.46 59.33
C MET A 180 -40.23 32.21 60.57
N ASN A 181 -39.44 33.28 60.42
CA ASN A 181 -38.87 33.98 61.58
C ASN A 181 -39.97 34.51 62.53
N PRO A 182 -41.00 35.24 62.08
CA PRO A 182 -42.08 35.68 62.95
C PRO A 182 -42.88 34.53 63.55
N LEU A 183 -43.08 33.42 62.83
CA LEU A 183 -43.79 32.25 63.36
C LEU A 183 -43.00 31.58 64.50
N VAL A 184 -41.68 31.43 64.31
CA VAL A 184 -40.77 30.88 65.32
C VAL A 184 -40.67 31.82 66.52
N ASP A 185 -40.54 33.12 66.29
CA ASP A 185 -40.47 34.15 67.34
C ASP A 185 -41.75 34.15 68.17
N ASN A 186 -42.92 34.22 67.53
CA ASN A 186 -44.22 34.15 68.20
C ASN A 186 -44.42 32.85 68.99
N TYR A 187 -43.99 31.70 68.44
CA TYR A 187 -44.05 30.43 69.16
C TYR A 187 -43.18 30.43 70.43
N ASN A 188 -41.97 30.97 70.34
CA ASN A 188 -41.05 31.08 71.48
C ASN A 188 -41.58 32.05 72.55
N GLU A 189 -42.17 33.17 72.15
CA GLU A 189 -42.86 34.10 73.05
C GLU A 189 -44.04 33.43 73.75
N LEU A 190 -44.91 32.74 73.01
CA LEU A 190 -46.05 32.00 73.58
C LEU A 190 -45.60 30.94 74.58
N LYS A 191 -44.50 30.23 74.29
CA LYS A 191 -43.90 29.26 75.22
C LYS A 191 -43.39 29.93 76.50
N LYS A 192 -42.74 31.10 76.39
CA LYS A 192 -42.26 31.89 77.53
C LYS A 192 -43.43 32.36 78.41
N PHE A 193 -44.45 33.00 77.83
CA PHE A 193 -45.64 33.45 78.55
C PHE A 193 -46.36 32.30 79.27
N ARG A 194 -46.45 31.14 78.63
CA ARG A 194 -47.03 29.95 79.26
C ARG A 194 -46.22 29.49 80.47
N SER A 195 -44.89 29.49 80.37
CA SER A 195 -44.00 29.08 81.48
C SER A 195 -44.03 30.05 82.68
N GLU A 196 -44.21 31.35 82.41
CA GLU A 196 -44.29 32.39 83.46
C GLU A 196 -45.61 32.38 84.23
N ARG A 197 -46.74 31.99 83.60
CA ARG A 197 -48.03 31.84 84.29
C ARG A 197 -48.15 30.58 85.16
N THR A 198 -47.23 29.63 85.02
CA THR A 198 -47.18 28.39 85.83
C THR A 198 -46.23 28.45 87.03
N LYS A 199 -45.65 29.62 87.32
CA LYS A 199 -44.95 29.92 88.57
C LYS A 199 -45.84 30.76 89.49
#